data_AF-A0A1G2W3R5-F1
#
_entry.id   AF-A0A1G2W3R5-F1
#
_cell.length_a   1.000
_cell.length_b   1.000
_cell.length_c   1.000
_cell.angle_alpha   90.00
_cell.angle_beta   90.00
_cell.angle_gamma   90.00
#
_symmetry.space_group_name_H-M   'P 1'
#
loop_
_entity.id
_entity.type
_entity.pdbx_description
1 polymer ?
#
loop_
_entity_poly.entity_id
_entity_poly.type
_entity_poly.pdbx_seq_one_letter_code
_entity_poly.pdbx_strand_id
1 'polypeptide(L)'
;MPAYTIVTTSAAQGSDAAEVNTLVDDFANESEAVGYARRMADEMLGLAGQLALDFDYSNVAIHEGDLIDEELEPADPSFVGMWVLDEAGAAFVGADEIREDAAEEGDQQ
;
A
#
# COMPACT_ATOMS: atom_id res chain seq x y z
N MET A 1 0.06 5.92 -21.48
CA MET A 1 0.14 6.06 -20.03
C MET A 1 0.09 4.64 -19.50
N PRO A 2 1.10 4.17 -18.77
CA PRO A 2 1.05 2.87 -18.08
C PRO A 2 -0.09 2.83 -17.06
N ALA A 3 -0.77 1.70 -16.99
CA ALA A 3 -1.75 1.41 -15.95
C ALA A 3 -1.02 1.03 -14.65
N TYR A 4 -1.59 1.46 -13.52
CA TYR A 4 -1.17 1.03 -12.19
C TYR A 4 -2.39 0.61 -11.38
N THR A 5 -2.19 -0.39 -10.53
CA THR A 5 -3.17 -0.85 -9.57
C THR A 5 -2.79 -0.35 -8.18
N ILE A 6 -3.71 0.34 -7.52
CA ILE A 6 -3.58 0.83 -6.15
C ILE A 6 -4.45 -0.04 -5.26
N VAL A 7 -3.84 -0.64 -4.24
CA VAL A 7 -4.53 -1.47 -3.25
C VAL A 7 -4.51 -0.74 -1.91
N THR A 8 -5.68 -0.40 -1.39
CA THR A 8 -5.85 0.16 -0.06
C THR A 8 -6.27 -0.94 0.89
N THR A 9 -5.47 -1.18 1.92
CA THR A 9 -5.83 -2.08 3.02
C THR A 9 -6.01 -1.24 4.28
N SER A 10 -7.15 -1.38 4.96
CA SER A 10 -7.39 -0.71 6.24
C SER A 10 -7.92 -1.69 7.30
N ALA A 11 -7.29 -1.69 8.47
CA ALA A 11 -7.75 -2.41 9.65
C ALA A 11 -7.88 -1.41 10.81
N ALA A 12 -9.11 -1.11 11.19
CA ALA A 12 -9.41 -0.31 12.37
C ALA A 12 -9.30 -1.18 13.63
N GLN A 13 -8.79 -0.59 14.71
CA GLN A 13 -8.64 -1.26 15.98
C GLN A 13 -9.97 -1.78 16.52
N GLY A 14 -9.99 -3.06 16.90
CA GLY A 14 -11.20 -3.74 17.37
C GLY A 14 -12.14 -4.20 16.26
N SER A 15 -11.75 -4.08 14.98
CA SER A 15 -12.39 -4.76 13.87
C SER A 15 -11.73 -6.12 13.64
N ASP A 16 -12.53 -7.18 13.54
CA ASP A 16 -12.04 -8.52 13.17
C ASP A 16 -11.79 -8.66 11.64
N ALA A 17 -12.08 -7.61 10.86
CA ALA A 17 -11.93 -7.62 9.41
C ALA A 17 -11.12 -6.41 8.91
N ALA A 18 -10.16 -6.70 8.03
CA ALA A 18 -9.51 -5.70 7.20
C ALA A 18 -10.36 -5.45 5.96
N GLU A 19 -10.52 -4.18 5.58
CA GLU A 19 -11.14 -3.79 4.33
C GLU A 19 -10.04 -3.63 3.26
N VAL A 20 -10.23 -4.29 2.13
CA VAL A 20 -9.33 -4.18 0.97
C VAL A 20 -10.10 -3.58 -0.18
N ASN A 21 -9.57 -2.51 -0.76
CA ASN A 21 -10.12 -1.85 -1.94
C ASN A 21 -9.06 -1.76 -3.02
N THR A 22 -9.44 -2.01 -4.27
CA THR A 22 -8.54 -1.97 -5.42
C THR A 22 -9.04 -0.97 -6.44
N LEU A 23 -8.14 -0.12 -6.93
CA LEU A 23 -8.38 0.88 -7.96
C LEU A 23 -7.34 0.72 -9.06
N VAL A 24 -7.75 0.78 -10.33
CA VAL A 24 -6.85 0.85 -11.47
C VAL A 24 -6.99 2.20 -12.15
N ASP A 25 -5.86 2.83 -12.46
CA ASP A 25 -5.83 4.10 -13.20
C ASP A 25 -4.56 4.21 -14.07
N ASP A 26 -4.62 5.10 -15.06
CA ASP A 26 -3.52 5.41 -15.98
C ASP A 26 -2.69 6.59 -15.46
N PHE A 27 -1.38 6.39 -15.31
CA PHE A 27 -0.45 7.43 -14.89
C PHE A 27 0.60 7.72 -15.98
N ALA A 28 1.22 8.90 -15.96
CA ALA A 28 2.30 9.24 -16.86
C ALA A 28 3.56 8.41 -16.59
N ASN A 29 3.84 8.10 -15.31
CA ASN A 29 4.96 7.30 -14.84
C ASN A 29 4.76 6.85 -13.37
N GLU A 30 5.68 6.02 -12.89
CA GLU A 30 5.72 5.50 -11.51
C GLU A 30 5.72 6.61 -10.46
N SER A 31 6.52 7.68 -10.64
CA SER A 31 6.59 8.78 -9.68
C SER A 31 5.25 9.50 -9.50
N GLU A 32 4.44 9.57 -10.55
CA GLU A 32 3.08 10.11 -10.45
C GLU A 32 2.15 9.18 -9.68
N ALA A 33 2.20 7.86 -9.93
CA ALA A 33 1.43 6.85 -9.20
C ALA A 33 1.79 6.86 -7.70
N VAL A 34 3.09 6.91 -7.37
CA VAL A 34 3.58 7.04 -5.98
C VAL A 34 3.09 8.33 -5.32
N GLY A 35 3.12 9.45 -6.03
CA GLY A 35 2.62 10.74 -5.54
C GLY A 35 1.10 10.78 -5.36
N TYR A 36 0.35 10.05 -6.20
CA TYR A 36 -1.09 9.84 -6.03
C TYR A 36 -1.39 9.01 -4.78
N ALA A 37 -0.73 7.86 -4.64
CA ALA A 37 -0.88 6.97 -3.48
C ALA A 37 -0.53 7.67 -2.16
N ARG A 38 0.50 8.53 -2.16
CA ARG A 38 0.84 9.36 -0.99
C ARG A 38 -0.32 10.24 -0.55
N ARG A 39 -0.95 10.95 -1.49
CA ARG A 39 -2.09 11.84 -1.18
C ARG A 39 -3.26 11.04 -0.63
N MET A 40 -3.51 9.85 -1.19
CA MET A 40 -4.53 8.93 -0.67
C MET A 40 -4.22 8.48 0.76
N ALA A 41 -2.97 8.12 1.06
CA ALA A 41 -2.53 7.78 2.41
C ALA A 41 -2.72 8.94 3.40
N ASP A 42 -2.31 10.15 3.02
CA ASP A 42 -2.49 11.36 3.83
C ASP A 42 -3.99 11.66 4.09
N GLU A 43 -4.84 11.48 3.09
CA GLU A 43 -6.30 11.64 3.22
C GLU A 43 -6.91 10.59 4.17
N MET A 44 -6.48 9.33 4.07
CA MET A 44 -6.91 8.26 4.99
C MET A 44 -6.53 8.54 6.44
N LEU A 45 -5.29 8.98 6.69
CA LEU A 45 -4.85 9.39 8.03
C LEU A 45 -5.69 10.57 8.56
N GLY A 46 -5.97 11.54 7.70
CA GLY A 46 -6.83 12.67 8.05
C GLY A 46 -8.25 12.24 8.43
N LEU A 47 -8.84 11.31 7.67
CA LEU A 47 -10.15 10.74 7.96
C LEU A 47 -10.17 9.93 9.25
N ALA A 48 -9.14 9.11 9.50
CA ALA A 48 -9.02 8.34 10.72
C ALA A 48 -8.95 9.23 11.96
N GLY A 49 -8.13 10.28 11.91
CA GLY A 49 -8.04 11.27 12.97
C GLY A 49 -9.37 12.00 13.22
N GLN A 50 -10.16 12.30 12.18
CA GLN A 50 -11.48 12.92 12.33
C GLN A 50 -12.53 11.98 12.93
N LEU A 51 -12.44 10.69 12.60
CA LEU A 51 -13.37 9.65 13.08
C LEU A 51 -12.95 9.06 14.42
N ALA A 52 -11.79 9.48 14.97
CA ALA A 52 -11.17 8.88 16.14
C ALA A 52 -11.02 7.36 15.99
N LEU A 53 -10.62 6.93 14.78
CA LEU A 53 -10.28 5.55 14.48
C LEU A 53 -8.79 5.36 14.73
N ASP A 54 -8.45 4.44 15.62
CA ASP A 54 -7.08 3.96 15.76
C ASP A 54 -6.85 2.90 14.68
N PHE A 55 -5.83 3.07 13.84
CA PHE A 55 -5.44 2.06 12.87
C PHE A 55 -4.48 1.07 13.53
N ASP A 56 -4.78 -0.23 13.46
CA ASP A 56 -3.82 -1.26 13.86
C ASP A 56 -2.80 -1.51 12.73
N TYR A 57 -3.30 -1.62 11.49
CA TYR A 57 -2.48 -1.78 10.29
C TYR A 57 -3.25 -1.25 9.08
N SER A 58 -2.70 -0.26 8.39
CA SER A 58 -3.26 0.23 7.13
C SER A 58 -2.15 0.54 6.13
N ASN A 59 -2.40 0.29 4.85
CA ASN A 59 -1.44 0.59 3.79
C ASN A 59 -2.13 1.00 2.49
N VAL A 60 -1.36 1.66 1.63
CA VAL A 60 -1.71 1.93 0.23
C VAL A 60 -0.57 1.40 -0.63
N ALA A 61 -0.75 0.21 -1.21
CA ALA A 61 0.20 -0.47 -2.08
C ALA A 61 0.00 -0.10 -3.55
N ILE A 62 1.09 -0.17 -4.31
CA ILE A 62 1.18 0.22 -5.72
C ILE A 62 1.75 -0.95 -6.51
N HIS A 63 1.04 -1.36 -7.56
CA HIS A 63 1.46 -2.37 -8.50
C HIS A 63 1.47 -1.83 -9.93
N GLU A 64 2.47 -2.20 -10.72
CA GLU A 64 2.51 -1.90 -12.14
C GLU A 64 1.55 -2.82 -12.91
N GLY A 65 0.72 -2.24 -13.77
CA GLY A 65 -0.25 -2.95 -14.60
C GLY A 65 -1.70 -2.79 -14.16
N ASP A 66 -2.60 -3.28 -15.00
CA ASP A 66 -4.04 -3.44 -14.72
C ASP A 66 -4.27 -4.84 -14.12
N LEU A 67 -4.40 -4.89 -12.80
CA LEU A 67 -4.48 -6.12 -11.99
C LEU A 67 -5.73 -6.10 -11.09
N ILE A 68 -6.82 -5.42 -11.51
CA ILE A 68 -8.02 -5.17 -10.69
C ILE A 68 -8.66 -6.44 -10.12
N ASP A 69 -8.57 -7.55 -10.85
CA ASP A 69 -9.18 -8.83 -10.51
C ASP A 69 -8.18 -9.83 -9.87
N GLU A 70 -6.95 -9.40 -9.61
CA GLU A 70 -5.89 -10.24 -9.04
C GLU A 70 -5.83 -10.13 -7.51
N GLU A 71 -5.42 -11.23 -6.86
CA GLU A 71 -5.08 -11.23 -5.44
C GLU A 71 -3.63 -10.80 -5.32
N LEU A 72 -3.42 -9.55 -4.89
CA LEU A 72 -2.12 -8.89 -4.92
C LEU A 72 -1.41 -8.97 -3.57
N GLU A 73 -0.13 -9.33 -3.61
CA GLU A 73 0.75 -9.45 -2.46
C GLU A 73 2.07 -8.67 -2.68
N PRO A 74 2.73 -8.18 -1.62
CA PRO A 74 4.01 -7.46 -1.76
C PRO A 74 5.15 -8.27 -2.38
N ALA A 75 5.01 -9.59 -2.41
CA ALA A 75 5.97 -10.50 -3.06
C ALA A 75 5.83 -10.51 -4.60
N ASP A 76 4.75 -9.93 -5.15
CA ASP A 76 4.51 -9.94 -6.58
C ASP A 76 5.57 -9.15 -7.36
N PRO A 77 5.98 -9.61 -8.56
CA PRO A 77 6.91 -8.86 -9.40
C PRO A 77 6.39 -7.48 -9.81
N SER A 78 5.06 -7.30 -9.84
CA SER A 78 4.40 -6.03 -10.14
C SER A 78 4.51 -5.02 -8.99
N PHE A 79 4.87 -5.45 -7.78
CA PHE A 79 4.94 -4.58 -6.61
C PHE A 79 6.01 -3.50 -6.79
N VAL A 80 5.58 -2.25 -6.67
CA VAL A 80 6.42 -1.04 -6.75
C VAL A 80 6.82 -0.57 -5.35
N GLY A 81 5.85 -0.57 -4.43
CA GLY A 81 6.03 -0.12 -3.06
C GLY A 81 4.68 0.15 -2.38
N MET A 82 4.72 0.51 -1.11
CA MET A 82 3.51 0.88 -0.35
C MET A 82 3.76 2.01 0.63
N TRP A 83 2.72 2.79 0.90
CA TRP A 83 2.67 3.67 2.05
C TRP A 83 2.08 2.91 3.22
N VAL A 84 2.84 2.74 4.29
CA VAL A 84 2.38 2.18 5.57
C VAL A 84 1.89 3.33 6.45
N LEU A 85 0.70 3.20 6.99
CA LEU A 85 0.02 4.22 7.78
C LEU A 85 0.01 3.81 9.25
N ASP A 86 0.47 4.71 10.11
CA ASP A 86 0.42 4.58 11.56
C ASP A 86 0.06 5.92 12.23
N GLU A 87 0.08 5.95 13.57
CA GLU A 87 -0.18 7.17 14.34
C GLU A 87 0.85 8.29 14.09
N ALA A 88 2.07 7.95 13.66
CA ALA A 88 3.14 8.91 13.39
C ALA A 88 3.04 9.51 11.98
N GLY A 89 2.41 8.82 11.04
CA GLY A 89 2.16 9.32 9.70
C GLY A 89 2.15 8.22 8.64
N ALA A 90 2.55 8.58 7.42
CA ALA A 90 2.74 7.66 6.31
C ALA A 90 4.24 7.49 6.01
N ALA A 91 4.72 6.26 6.00
CA ALA A 91 6.08 5.89 5.61
C ALA A 91 6.05 5.09 4.31
N PHE A 92 6.97 5.38 3.38
CA PHE A 92 7.08 4.63 2.13
C PHE A 92 8.03 3.46 2.32
N VAL A 93 7.61 2.27 1.88
CA VAL A 93 8.43 1.06 1.81
C VAL A 93 8.52 0.65 0.34
N GLY A 94 9.73 0.70 -0.21
CA GLY A 94 9.98 0.31 -1.60
C GLY A 94 9.97 -1.21 -1.78
N ALA A 95 9.74 -1.66 -3.02
CA ALA A 95 9.80 -3.09 -3.33
C ALA A 95 11.18 -3.72 -3.09
N ASP A 96 12.26 -2.95 -3.21
CA ASP A 96 13.62 -3.43 -2.95
C ASP A 96 13.82 -3.77 -1.46
N GLU A 97 13.27 -2.96 -0.55
CA GLU A 97 13.36 -3.19 0.91
C GLU A 97 12.66 -4.51 1.30
N ILE A 98 11.47 -4.75 0.74
CA ILE A 98 10.71 -6.00 1.01
C ILE A 98 11.44 -7.23 0.47
N ARG A 99 12.07 -7.11 -0.71
CA ARG A 99 12.81 -8.22 -1.33
C ARG A 99 14.11 -8.52 -0.60
N GLU A 100 14.79 -7.50 -0.08
CA GLU A 100 16.00 -7.66 0.75
C GLU A 100 15.67 -8.36 2.07
N ASP A 101 14.61 -7.94 2.78
CA ASP A 101 14.16 -8.60 4.01
C ASP A 101 13.79 -10.08 3.77
N ALA A 102 13.08 -10.38 2.68
CA ALA A 102 12.74 -11.76 2.31
C ALA A 102 13.97 -12.63 1.98
N ALA A 103 15.04 -12.03 1.45
CA ALA A 103 16.28 -12.73 1.15
C ALA A 103 17.12 -12.99 2.41
N GLU A 104 17.14 -12.07 3.37
CA GLU A 104 17.89 -12.22 4.63
C GLU A 104 17.24 -13.23 5.59
N GLU A 105 15.92 -13.38 5.58
CA GLU A 105 15.23 -14.43 6.35
C GLU A 105 15.49 -15.85 5.80
N GLY A 106 15.85 -15.97 4.53
CA GLY A 106 16.13 -17.24 3.85
C GLY A 106 17.50 -17.88 4.17
N ASP A 107 18.44 -17.13 4.76
CA ASP A 107 19.84 -17.56 4.95
C ASP A 107 20.15 -18.10 6.37
N GLN A 108 19.11 -18.34 7.19
CA GLN A 108 19.24 -18.84 8.57
C GLN A 108 18.91 -20.34 8.76
N GLN A 109 19.01 -21.18 7.73
CA GLN A 109 18.79 -22.65 7.85
C GLN A 109 20.01 -23.51 7.53
#